data_AF-A0A9D8L395-F1
#
_entry.id   AF-A0A9D8L395-F1
#
_cell.length_a   1.000
_cell.length_b   1.000
_cell.length_c   1.000
_cell.angle_alpha   90.00
_cell.angle_beta   90.00
_cell.angle_gamma   90.00
#
_symmetry.space_group_name_H-M   'P 1'
#
loop_
_entity.id
_entity.type
_entity.pdbx_description
1 polymer ?
#
loop_
_entity_poly.entity_id
_entity_poly.type
_entity_poly.pdbx_seq_one_letter_code
_entity_poly.pdbx_strand_id
1 'polypeptide(L)' 'LWRFAFAFDQDREAVVLVGGNKDGANQKRFYGSLIKVADARFDDWLAAED' A
#
# COMPACT_ATOMS: atom_id res chain seq x y z
N LEU A 1 -8.36 -13.97 2.36
CA LEU A 1 -7.14 -13.64 3.15
C LEU A 1 -6.71 -12.20 2.87
N TRP A 2 -6.55 -11.37 3.91
CA TRP A 2 -6.23 -9.94 3.78
C TRP A 2 -4.75 -9.65 3.53
N ARG A 3 -4.45 -8.57 2.80
CA ARG A 3 -3.10 -8.03 2.56
C ARG A 3 -3.13 -6.51 2.72
N PHE A 4 -2.06 -5.97 3.29
CA PHE A 4 -1.86 -4.54 3.48
C PHE A 4 -0.45 -4.17 2.99
N ALA A 5 -0.34 -3.06 2.28
CA ALA A 5 0.92 -2.40 1.99
C ALA A 5 1.07 -1.21 2.96
N PHE A 6 2.24 -1.09 3.56
CA PHE A 6 2.57 -0.03 4.50
C PHE A 6 4.04 0.35 4.35
N ALA A 7 4.38 1.57 4.74
CA ALA A 7 5.73 2.06 4.90
C ALA A 7 5.93 2.54 6.35
N PHE A 8 7.18 2.70 6.78
CA PHE A 8 7.50 3.37 8.04
C PHE A 8 7.92 4.80 7.75
N ASP A 9 7.45 5.74 8.54
CA ASP A 9 7.97 7.11 8.54
C ASP A 9 9.29 7.23 9.31
N GLN A 10 9.77 8.46 9.49
CA GLN A 10 11.04 8.76 10.18
C GLN A 10 11.00 8.39 11.68
N ASP A 11 9.81 8.39 12.29
CA ASP A 11 9.60 8.03 13.69
C ASP A 11 9.34 6.53 13.89
N ARG A 12 9.34 5.76 12.79
CA ARG A 12 9.04 4.32 12.72
C ARG A 12 7.57 4.00 13.01
N GLU A 13 6.67 4.92 12.70
CA GLU A 13 5.24 4.69 12.72
C GLU A 13 4.79 4.15 11.35
N ALA A 14 3.86 3.20 11.37
CA ALA A 14 3.40 2.54 10.15
C ALA A 14 2.34 3.41 9.44
N VAL A 15 2.68 3.86 8.24
CA VAL A 15 1.74 4.52 7.31
C VAL A 15 1.10 3.45 6.44
N VAL A 16 -0.18 3.17 6.67
CA VAL A 16 -0.93 2.19 5.87
C VAL A 16 -1.34 2.81 4.55
N LEU A 17 -0.79 2.29 3.46
CA LEU A 17 -1.02 2.81 2.12
C LEU A 17 -2.27 2.22 1.50
N VAL A 18 -2.48 0.90 1.59
CA VAL A 18 -3.67 0.25 1.03
C VAL A 18 -3.89 -1.14 1.63
N GLY A 19 -5.15 -1.53 1.79
CA GLY A 19 -5.57 -2.87 2.19
C GLY A 19 -6.51 -3.50 1.16
N GLY A 20 -6.47 -4.83 1.05
CA GLY A 20 -7.35 -5.57 0.16
C GLY A 20 -7.55 -7.03 0.56
N ASN A 21 -8.75 -7.55 0.32
CA ASN A 21 -9.02 -8.98 0.45
C ASN A 21 -8.56 -9.70 -0.82
N LYS A 22 -7.54 -10.54 -0.70
CA LYS A 22 -7.03 -11.36 -1.80
C LYS A 22 -7.93 -12.58 -2.07
N ASP A 23 -8.81 -12.96 -1.15
CA ASP A 23 -9.55 -14.22 -1.28
C ASP A 23 -10.36 -14.31 -2.56
N GLY A 24 -10.28 -15.43 -3.26
CA GLY A 24 -10.93 -15.63 -4.56
C GLY A 24 -10.43 -14.71 -5.70
N ALA A 25 -9.50 -13.78 -5.44
CA ALA A 25 -8.97 -12.88 -6.46
C ALA A 25 -7.83 -13.54 -7.25
N ASN A 26 -7.74 -13.18 -8.54
CA ASN A 26 -6.57 -13.54 -9.34
C ASN A 26 -5.31 -12.89 -8.75
N GLN A 27 -4.33 -13.70 -8.35
CA GLN A 27 -3.13 -13.25 -7.64
C GLN A 27 -2.36 -12.16 -8.38
N LYS A 28 -2.14 -12.32 -9.69
CA LYS A 28 -1.35 -11.36 -10.48
C LYS A 28 -2.04 -10.01 -10.56
N ARG A 29 -3.36 -10.01 -10.83
CA ARG A 29 -4.16 -8.78 -10.87
C ARG A 29 -4.22 -8.10 -9.51
N PHE A 30 -4.47 -8.88 -8.46
CA PHE A 30 -4.56 -8.38 -7.09
C PHE A 30 -3.28 -7.65 -6.66
N TYR A 31 -2.12 -8.29 -6.80
CA TYR A 31 -0.87 -7.65 -6.41
C TYR A 31 -0.50 -6.49 -7.33
N GLY A 32 -0.79 -6.60 -8.64
CA GLY A 32 -0.58 -5.48 -9.57
C GLY A 32 -1.36 -4.23 -9.18
N SER A 33 -2.64 -4.36 -8.80
CA SER A 33 -3.44 -3.22 -8.33
C SER A 33 -3.03 -2.74 -6.94
N LEU A 34 -2.74 -3.66 -6.01
CA LEU A 34 -2.33 -3.33 -4.65
C LEU A 34 -1.03 -2.51 -4.65
N ILE A 35 -0.01 -2.96 -5.39
CA ILE A 35 1.28 -2.28 -5.50
C ILE A 35 1.11 -0.91 -6.17
N LYS A 36 0.41 -0.84 -7.32
CA LYS A 36 0.19 0.43 -8.02
C LYS A 36 -0.48 1.49 -7.14
N VAL A 37 -1.46 1.09 -6.32
CA VAL A 37 -2.13 2.02 -5.39
C VAL A 37 -1.23 2.39 -4.21
N ALA A 38 -0.44 1.44 -3.71
CA ALA A 38 0.51 1.70 -2.63
C ALA A 38 1.56 2.73 -3.08
N ASP A 39 2.17 2.53 -4.26
CA ASP A 39 3.20 3.41 -4.80
C ASP A 39 2.68 4.85 -4.95
N ALA A 40 1.54 5.03 -5.61
CA ALA A 40 0.96 6.37 -5.79
C ALA A 40 0.66 7.09 -4.47
N ARG A 41 0.13 6.35 -3.48
CA ARG A 41 -0.15 6.94 -2.15
C ARG A 41 1.10 7.23 -1.35
N PHE A 42 2.18 6.48 -1.58
CA PHE A 42 3.45 6.75 -0.94
C PHE A 42 4.13 7.99 -1.54
N ASP A 43 4.06 8.16 -2.86
CA ASP A 43 4.50 9.39 -3.52
C ASP A 43 3.73 10.62 -3.00
N ASP A 44 2.40 10.51 -2.88
CA ASP A 44 1.56 11.57 -2.29
C ASP A 44 1.93 11.88 -0.83
N TRP A 45 2.23 10.85 -0.05
CA TRP A 45 2.64 11.01 1.35
C TRP A 45 4.01 11.70 1.47
N LEU A 46 5.00 11.28 0.68
CA LEU A 46 6.32 11.92 0.63
C LEU A 46 6.23 13.40 0.26
N ALA A 47 5.37 13.75 -0.70
CA ALA A 47 5.16 15.14 -1.13
C ALA A 47 4.44 16.01 -0.08
N ALA A 48 3.74 15.39 0.87
CA ALA A 48 3.05 16.10 1.96
C ALA A 48 3.94 16.29 3.20
N GLU A 49 5.03 15.54 3.31
CA GLU A 49 5.97 15.58 4.44
C GLU A 49 7.11 16.62 4.27
N ASP A 50 7.23 17.21 3.07
CA ASP A 50 8.10 18.36 2.75
C ASP A 50 7.42 19.71 3.08
#